data_AF-A0A3B0IT23-F1
#
_entry.id   AF-A0A3B0IT23-F1
#
_cell.length_a   1.000
_cell.length_b   1.000
_cell.length_c   1.000
_cell.angle_alpha   90.00
_cell.angle_beta   90.00
_cell.angle_gamma   90.00
#
_symmetry.space_group_name_H-M   'P 1'
#
loop_
_entity.id
_entity.type
_entity.pdbx_description
1 polymer ?
#
loop_
_entity_poly.entity_id
_entity_poly.type
_entity_poly.pdbx_seq_one_letter_code
_entity_poly.pdbx_strand_id
1 'polypeptide(L)'
;MSLWQGQWFLDREEGTHWLQSVLGKPYLDAYGMTVKQRILDTQGVTMLIDFNVSQNPTTRKLTISATVQTQYGETSFTQEV
;
A
#
# COMPACT_ATOMS: atom_id res chain seq x y z
N MET A 1 19.03 -10.54 9.32
CA MET A 1 17.61 -10.90 9.13
C MET A 1 16.93 -9.69 8.53
N SER A 2 16.91 -9.60 7.20
CA SER A 2 16.41 -8.44 6.49
C SER A 2 15.11 -8.86 5.81
N LEU A 3 13.98 -8.58 6.46
CA LEU A 3 12.67 -8.77 5.85
C LEU A 3 12.44 -7.62 4.86
N TRP A 4 12.94 -7.78 3.65
CA TRP A 4 12.52 -6.97 2.51
C TRP A 4 11.09 -7.36 2.14
N GLN A 5 10.12 -6.77 2.84
CA GLN A 5 8.68 -6.97 2.61
C GLN A 5 8.18 -6.16 1.39
N GLY A 6 8.91 -6.22 0.28
CA GLY A 6 8.54 -5.55 -0.99
C GLY A 6 8.16 -6.53 -2.11
N GLN A 7 8.37 -7.84 -1.93
CA GLN A 7 8.17 -8.85 -2.99
C GLN A 7 6.80 -9.53 -2.93
N TRP A 8 6.16 -9.63 -1.75
CA TRP A 8 4.87 -10.31 -1.60
C TRP A 8 3.66 -9.51 -2.09
N PHE A 9 3.84 -8.22 -2.41
CA PHE A 9 2.82 -7.43 -3.11
C PHE A 9 2.77 -7.76 -4.61
N LEU A 10 3.77 -8.49 -5.12
CA LEU A 10 3.95 -8.77 -6.54
C LEU A 10 3.96 -10.27 -6.87
N ASP A 11 3.54 -11.15 -5.97
CA ASP A 11 3.32 -12.55 -6.35
C ASP A 11 2.05 -12.64 -7.20
N ARG A 12 2.33 -12.56 -8.50
CA ARG A 12 1.41 -12.73 -9.61
C ARG A 12 1.81 -14.03 -10.28
N GLU A 13 1.77 -15.14 -9.54
CA GLU A 13 1.82 -16.51 -10.08
C GLU A 13 0.53 -16.81 -10.86
N GLU A 14 0.21 -16.01 -11.86
CA GLU A 14 -0.40 -16.44 -13.12
C GLU A 14 -0.57 -15.23 -14.02
N GLY A 15 -0.05 -15.37 -15.23
CA GLY A 15 0.38 -14.25 -16.04
C GLY A 15 -0.73 -13.29 -16.43
N THR A 16 -0.40 -12.00 -16.43
CA THR A 16 -0.70 -11.17 -17.61
C THR A 16 0.07 -9.85 -17.58
N HIS A 17 0.45 -9.42 -18.78
CA HIS A 17 1.17 -8.20 -19.19
C HIS A 17 0.54 -6.85 -18.76
N TRP A 18 -0.30 -6.79 -17.71
CA TRP A 18 -1.01 -5.56 -17.33
C TRP A 18 -0.14 -4.48 -16.66
N LEU A 19 1.10 -4.81 -16.26
CA LEU A 19 2.01 -3.91 -15.53
C LEU A 19 2.39 -2.63 -16.28
N GLN A 20 2.33 -2.63 -17.62
CA GLN A 20 2.95 -1.55 -18.39
C GLN A 20 1.96 -0.53 -18.97
N SER A 21 0.66 -0.80 -19.01
CA SER A 21 -0.30 0.06 -19.72
C SER A 21 -1.49 0.56 -18.90
N VAL A 22 -1.71 0.10 -17.66
CA VAL A 22 -2.94 0.40 -16.92
C VAL A 22 -2.70 0.82 -15.47
N LEU A 23 -1.74 1.71 -15.24
CA LEU A 23 -1.69 2.49 -13.99
C LEU A 23 -2.75 3.60 -14.06
N GLY A 24 -4.02 3.19 -14.03
CA GLY A 24 -5.17 4.09 -13.93
C GLY A 24 -5.70 4.17 -12.50
N LYS A 25 -6.61 5.10 -12.24
CA LYS A 25 -7.30 5.26 -10.95
C LYS A 25 -7.91 3.95 -10.38
N PRO A 26 -8.56 3.08 -11.19
CA PRO A 26 -9.08 1.81 -10.67
C PRO A 26 -8.01 0.86 -10.13
N TYR A 27 -6.80 0.90 -10.71
CA TYR A 27 -5.67 0.10 -10.22
C TYR A 27 -5.13 0.64 -8.90
N LEU A 28 -5.03 1.97 -8.76
CA LEU A 28 -4.62 2.61 -7.50
C LEU A 28 -5.62 2.32 -6.37
N ASP A 29 -6.92 2.30 -6.69
CA ASP A 29 -7.97 1.97 -5.72
C ASP A 29 -7.88 0.50 -5.27
N ALA A 30 -7.72 -0.44 -6.22
CA ALA A 30 -7.54 -1.85 -5.90
C ALA A 30 -6.25 -2.13 -5.09
N TYR A 31 -5.14 -1.50 -5.51
CA TYR A 31 -3.86 -1.54 -4.79
C TYR A 31 -4.02 -0.99 -3.37
N GLY A 32 -4.65 0.18 -3.24
CA GLY A 32 -4.91 0.82 -1.95
C GLY A 32 -5.75 -0.06 -1.03
N MET A 33 -6.75 -0.77 -1.55
CA MET A 33 -7.57 -1.70 -0.76
C MET A 33 -6.75 -2.84 -0.17
N THR A 34 -5.86 -3.45 -0.95
CA THR A 34 -4.96 -4.50 -0.47
C THR A 34 -4.02 -3.98 0.61
N VAL A 35 -3.46 -2.77 0.45
CA VAL A 35 -2.62 -2.14 1.48
C VAL A 35 -3.43 -1.89 2.77
N LYS A 36 -4.65 -1.35 2.66
CA LYS A 36 -5.54 -1.14 3.81
C LYS A 36 -5.78 -2.43 4.59
N GLN A 37 -6.08 -3.53 3.90
CA GLN A 37 -6.29 -4.83 4.54
C GLN A 37 -5.05 -5.27 5.31
N ARG A 38 -3.85 -5.18 4.70
CA ARG A 38 -2.59 -5.53 5.36
C ARG A 38 -2.31 -4.68 6.61
N ILE A 39 -2.60 -3.38 6.55
CA ILE A 39 -2.45 -2.49 7.71
C ILE A 39 -3.37 -2.96 8.84
N LEU A 40 -4.63 -3.25 8.55
CA LEU A 40 -5.61 -3.70 9.55
C LEU A 40 -5.30 -5.10 10.11
N ASP A 41 -4.69 -5.97 9.31
CA ASP A 41 -4.24 -7.31 9.74
C ASP A 41 -2.97 -7.26 10.60
N THR A 42 -2.31 -6.09 10.71
CA THR A 42 -1.08 -5.95 11.49
C THR A 42 -1.40 -6.00 12.99
N GLN A 43 -0.73 -6.91 13.70
CA GLN A 43 -0.96 -7.09 15.14
C GLN A 43 -0.78 -5.77 15.90
N GLY A 44 -1.77 -5.45 16.73
CA GLY A 44 -1.79 -4.26 17.56
C GLY A 44 -2.39 -3.03 16.89
N VAL A 45 -2.68 -3.06 15.58
CA VAL A 45 -3.52 -2.05 14.92
C VAL A 45 -4.97 -2.25 15.33
N THR A 46 -5.62 -1.18 15.76
CA THR A 46 -7.02 -1.21 16.20
C THR A 46 -7.93 -0.41 15.28
N MET A 47 -7.40 0.60 14.59
CA MET A 47 -8.17 1.43 13.66
C MET A 47 -7.27 2.07 12.61
N LEU A 48 -7.74 2.17 11.38
CA LEU A 48 -7.17 3.02 10.34
C LEU A 48 -7.85 4.39 10.41
N ILE A 49 -7.10 5.42 10.80
CA ILE A 49 -7.60 6.80 10.98
C ILE A 49 -7.62 7.53 9.65
N ASP A 50 -6.51 7.46 8.91
CA ASP A 50 -6.38 8.06 7.59
C ASP A 50 -5.57 7.17 6.66
N PHE A 51 -5.87 7.23 5.37
CA PHE A 51 -5.15 6.49 4.34
C PHE A 51 -5.23 7.20 3.00
N ASN A 52 -4.06 7.45 2.41
CA ASN A 52 -3.92 8.00 1.09
C ASN A 52 -2.99 7.15 0.23
N VAL A 53 -3.37 6.98 -1.03
CA VAL A 53 -2.49 6.49 -2.09
C VAL A 53 -2.57 7.48 -3.24
N SER A 54 -1.41 7.96 -3.69
CA SER A 54 -1.31 8.89 -4.79
C SER A 54 -0.19 8.48 -5.73
N GLN A 55 -0.37 8.78 -7.00
CA GLN A 55 0.66 8.56 -8.01
C GLN A 55 1.04 9.91 -8.61
N ASN A 56 2.34 10.16 -8.72
CA ASN A 56 2.84 11.29 -9.47
C ASN A 56 2.85 10.94 -10.97
N PRO A 57 2.01 11.56 -11.83
CA PRO A 57 1.91 11.20 -13.23
C PRO A 57 3.18 11.52 -14.03
N THR A 58 3.98 12.47 -13.56
CA THR A 58 5.21 12.92 -14.21
C THR A 58 6.38 11.99 -13.91
N THR A 59 6.55 11.62 -12.64
CA THR A 59 7.67 10.77 -12.20
C THR A 59 7.30 9.29 -12.09
N ARG A 60 6.00 8.96 -12.23
CA ARG A 60 5.41 7.62 -12.02
C ARG A 60 5.65 7.03 -10.63
N LYS A 61 6.06 7.85 -9.67
CA LYS A 61 6.23 7.45 -8.26
C LYS A 61 4.89 7.27 -7.58
N LEU A 62 4.80 6.24 -6.74
CA LEU A 62 3.66 5.99 -5.88
C LEU A 62 3.99 6.48 -4.47
N THR A 63 3.11 7.27 -3.87
CA THR A 63 3.22 7.70 -2.47
C THR A 63 2.05 7.13 -1.70
N ILE A 64 2.35 6.42 -0.62
CA ILE A 64 1.37 5.83 0.30
C ILE A 64 1.58 6.48 1.65
N SER A 65 0.51 6.98 2.26
CA SER A 65 0.54 7.46 3.64
C SER A 65 -0.64 6.91 4.42
N ALA A 66 -0.41 6.55 5.68
CA ALA A 66 -1.47 6.12 6.57
C ALA A 66 -1.22 6.56 8.01
N THR A 67 -2.32 6.83 8.70
CA THR A 67 -2.36 7.08 10.13
C THR A 67 -3.22 6.02 10.77
N VAL A 68 -2.71 5.34 11.78
CA VAL A 68 -3.38 4.22 12.46
C VAL A 68 -3.38 4.43 13.97
N GLN A 69 -4.49 4.04 14.59
CA GLN A 69 -4.51 3.80 16.03
C GLN A 69 -3.98 2.39 16.29
N THR A 70 -3.06 2.28 17.23
CA THR A 70 -2.63 1.01 17.80
C THR A 70 -2.99 0.94 19.27
N GLN A 71 -2.88 -0.26 19.85
CA GLN A 71 -2.97 -0.45 21.31
C GLN A 71 -1.89 0.34 22.09
N TYR A 72 -0.83 0.80 21.41
CA TYR A 72 0.27 1.56 22.01
C TYR A 72 0.15 3.06 21.78
N GLY A 73 -0.85 3.52 21.03
CA GLY A 73 -1.02 4.92 20.63
C GLY A 73 -1.21 5.09 19.12
N GLU A 74 -1.40 6.33 18.70
CA GLU A 74 -1.47 6.71 17.28
C GLU A 74 -0.08 6.69 16.65
N THR A 75 0.02 6.18 15.43
CA THR A 75 1.25 6.25 14.62
C THR A 75 0.93 6.48 13.16
N SER A 76 1.87 7.09 12.44
CA SER A 76 1.73 7.43 11.03
C SER A 76 2.97 6.99 10.25
N PHE A 77 2.79 6.58 9.00
CA PHE A 77 3.89 6.29 8.10
C PHE A 77 3.62 6.84 6.70
N THR A 78 4.72 7.14 5.99
CA THR A 78 4.72 7.54 4.58
C THR A 78 5.79 6.75 3.86
N GLN A 79 5.43 6.12 2.74
CA GLN A 79 6.32 5.34 1.90
C GLN A 79 6.22 5.82 0.45
N GLU A 80 7.38 6.03 -0.19
CA GLU A 80 7.49 6.28 -1.62
C GLU A 80 8.00 5.02 -2.31
N VAL A 81 7.39 4.64 -3.44
CA VAL A 81 7.71 3.47 -4.27
C VAL A 81 7.93 3.90 -5.72
#